data_AF-A0A1F3VAE9-F1
#
_entry.id   AF-A0A1F3VAE9-F1
#
_cell.length_a   1.000
_cell.length_b   1.000
_cell.length_c   1.000
_cell.angle_alpha   90.00
_cell.angle_beta   90.00
_cell.angle_gamma   90.00
#
_symmetry.space_group_name_H-M   'P 1'
#
loop_
_entity.id
_entity.type
_entity.pdbx_description
1 polymer ?
#
loop_
_entity_poly.entity_id
_entity_poly.type
_entity_poly.pdbx_seq_one_letter_code
_entity_poly.pdbx_strand_id
1 'polypeptide(L)'
;MKNSNQTFIFSLALVMILIVLSSSAFAEYRVYQYYLSQAQKTNRDPNGYTITSTLDPIAYQTYHGGELSIKIELLRSWMCPGYTGKMQPHCSDPLTNAEQINNTSIGP
;
A
#
# COMPACT_ATOMS: atom_id res chain seq x y z
N MET A 1 -8.33 -44.57 -30.77
CA MET A 1 -9.57 -44.09 -30.10
C MET A 1 -9.18 -43.59 -28.72
N LYS A 2 -9.20 -42.27 -28.48
CA LYS A 2 -8.74 -41.68 -27.21
C LYS A 2 -9.87 -41.80 -26.17
N ASN A 3 -9.59 -42.41 -25.02
CA ASN A 3 -10.59 -42.67 -23.98
C ASN A 3 -11.09 -41.34 -23.36
N SER A 4 -12.42 -41.13 -23.36
CA SER A 4 -13.08 -39.93 -22.81
C SER A 4 -12.74 -39.67 -21.33
N ASN A 5 -12.55 -40.73 -20.54
CA ASN A 5 -12.15 -40.61 -19.14
C ASN A 5 -10.71 -40.11 -18.99
N GLN A 6 -9.85 -40.47 -19.94
CA GLN A 6 -8.46 -40.03 -19.96
C GLN A 6 -8.36 -38.53 -20.23
N THR A 7 -9.18 -37.98 -21.12
CA THR A 7 -9.21 -36.54 -21.41
C THR A 7 -9.72 -35.72 -20.22
N PHE A 8 -10.67 -36.27 -19.45
CA PHE A 8 -11.20 -35.60 -18.26
C PHE A 8 -10.15 -35.51 -17.14
N ILE A 9 -9.42 -36.60 -16.89
CA ILE A 9 -8.33 -36.63 -15.91
C ILE A 9 -7.20 -35.66 -16.28
N PHE A 10 -6.82 -35.60 -17.57
CA PHE A 10 -5.82 -34.62 -18.03
C PHE A 10 -6.28 -33.18 -17.87
N SER A 11 -7.55 -32.88 -18.15
CA SER A 11 -8.11 -31.54 -17.95
C SER A 11 -8.14 -31.16 -16.47
N LEU A 12 -8.51 -32.08 -15.57
CA LEU A 12 -8.53 -31.85 -14.13
C LEU A 12 -7.12 -31.60 -13.57
N ALA A 13 -6.14 -32.41 -14.01
CA ALA A 13 -4.74 -32.24 -13.64
C ALA A 13 -4.18 -30.89 -14.12
N LEU A 14 -4.51 -30.47 -15.34
CA LEU A 14 -4.12 -29.17 -15.88
C LEU A 14 -4.67 -28.01 -15.03
N VAL A 15 -5.95 -28.06 -14.65
CA VAL A 15 -6.58 -27.03 -13.81
C VAL A 15 -5.92 -26.97 -12.43
N MET A 16 -5.64 -28.11 -11.81
CA MET A 16 -4.94 -28.16 -10.52
C MET A 16 -3.52 -27.59 -10.60
N ILE A 17 -2.78 -27.86 -11.68
CA ILE A 17 -1.44 -27.29 -11.90
C ILE A 17 -1.51 -25.77 -12.04
N LEU A 18 -2.50 -25.24 -12.77
CA LEU A 18 -2.67 -23.79 -12.95
C LEU A 18 -2.97 -23.07 -11.63
N ILE A 19 -3.71 -23.69 -10.70
CA ILE A 19 -4.02 -23.11 -9.39
C ILE A 19 -2.77 -23.01 -8.49
N VAL A 20 -1.86 -23.98 -8.57
CA VAL A 20 -0.66 -23.99 -7.72
C VAL A 20 0.34 -22.88 -8.13
N LEU A 21 0.38 -22.54 -9.42
CA LEU A 21 1.34 -21.58 -9.99
C LEU A 21 1.01 -20.10 -9.67
N SER A 22 -0.20 -19.75 -9.22
CA SER A 22 -0.61 -18.36 -8.99
C SER A 22 -0.12 -17.75 -7.65
N SER A 23 0.71 -18.46 -6.88
CA SER A 23 1.07 -18.09 -5.50
C SER A 23 2.28 -17.14 -5.38
N SER A 24 3.00 -16.85 -6.47
CA SER A 24 4.22 -16.04 -6.47
C SER A 24 4.06 -14.71 -7.20
N ALA A 25 3.14 -13.87 -6.73
CA ALA A 25 3.06 -12.48 -7.17
C ALA A 25 3.81 -11.57 -6.18
N PHE A 26 4.95 -11.02 -6.61
CA PHE A 26 5.54 -9.87 -5.94
C PHE A 26 4.68 -8.66 -6.27
N ALA A 27 3.79 -8.29 -5.35
CA ALA A 27 3.08 -7.03 -5.46
C ALA A 27 4.07 -5.89 -5.16
N GLU A 28 3.83 -4.75 -5.78
CA GLU A 28 4.32 -3.47 -5.30
C GLU A 28 3.09 -2.68 -4.86
N TYR A 29 3.22 -1.89 -3.81
CA TYR A 29 2.14 -1.03 -3.36
C TYR A 29 2.64 0.36 -3.07
N ARG A 30 1.77 1.35 -3.25
CA ARG A 30 2.08 2.73 -2.94
C ARG A 30 1.62 3.07 -1.53
N VAL A 31 2.47 3.80 -0.82
CA VAL A 31 2.17 4.37 0.48
C VAL A 31 2.09 5.88 0.34
N TYR A 32 1.09 6.46 0.97
CA TYR A 32 0.84 7.88 1.02
C TYR A 32 0.95 8.34 2.46
N GLN A 33 1.56 9.50 2.64
CA GLN A 33 1.56 10.20 3.91
C GLN A 33 0.94 11.57 3.71
N TYR A 34 -0.05 11.87 4.54
CA TYR A 34 -0.83 13.09 4.45
C TYR A 34 -1.05 13.68 5.82
N TYR A 35 -1.26 14.99 5.82
CA TYR A 35 -1.68 15.76 6.98
C TYR A 35 -3.20 15.86 6.98
N LEU A 36 -3.79 15.50 8.12
CA LEU A 36 -5.22 15.58 8.35
C LEU A 36 -5.55 16.81 9.18
N SER A 37 -6.59 17.53 8.78
CA SER A 37 -7.12 18.69 9.50
C SER A 37 -8.64 18.74 9.39
N GLN A 38 -9.30 19.47 10.27
CA GLN A 38 -10.74 19.69 10.21
C GLN A 38 -11.10 20.54 8.98
N ALA A 39 -12.11 20.11 8.21
CA ALA A 39 -12.51 20.75 6.95
C ALA A 39 -12.88 22.24 7.11
N GLN A 40 -13.45 22.62 8.26
CA GLN A 40 -13.96 23.97 8.51
C GLN A 40 -12.87 24.97 8.97
N LYS A 41 -11.60 24.54 9.15
CA LYS A 41 -10.52 25.43 9.58
C LYS A 41 -9.69 25.90 8.39
N THR A 42 -9.66 27.22 8.21
CA THR A 42 -8.86 27.90 7.17
C THR A 42 -7.38 28.02 7.55
N ASN A 43 -7.06 27.99 8.84
CA ASN A 43 -5.69 28.04 9.38
C ASN A 43 -5.19 26.65 9.78
N ARG A 44 -3.87 26.52 9.99
CA ARG A 44 -3.22 25.29 10.48
C ARG A 44 -3.95 24.80 11.73
N ASP A 45 -4.63 23.67 11.60
CA ASP A 45 -5.42 23.10 12.68
C ASP A 45 -4.46 22.65 13.80
N PRO A 46 -4.55 23.19 15.02
CA PRO A 46 -3.69 22.76 16.12
C PRO A 46 -3.86 21.27 16.46
N ASN A 47 -4.99 20.67 16.05
CA ASN A 47 -5.28 19.25 16.24
C ASN A 47 -4.97 18.40 15.00
N GLY A 48 -4.39 19.00 13.95
CA GLY A 48 -4.06 18.26 12.75
C GLY A 48 -2.84 17.38 12.97
N TYR A 49 -2.86 16.19 12.38
CA TYR A 49 -1.85 15.16 12.57
C TYR A 49 -1.49 14.49 11.24
N THR A 50 -0.30 13.90 11.21
CA THR A 50 0.21 13.20 10.03
C THR A 50 -0.08 11.72 10.16
N ILE A 51 -0.55 11.10 9.08
CA ILE A 51 -0.81 9.67 9.02
C ILE A 51 -0.31 9.11 7.70
N THR A 52 -0.05 7.80 7.72
CA THR A 52 0.42 7.02 6.58
C THR A 52 -0.59 5.94 6.26
N SER A 53 -0.92 5.76 4.98
CA SER A 53 -1.86 4.74 4.50
C SER A 53 -1.53 4.29 3.08
N THR A 54 -2.07 3.14 2.68
CA THR A 54 -2.02 2.67 1.28
C THR A 54 -3.18 3.20 0.43
N LEU A 55 -4.18 3.82 1.06
CA LEU A 55 -5.27 4.48 0.35
C LEU A 55 -4.78 5.80 -0.22
N ASP A 56 -5.10 6.06 -1.49
CA ASP A 56 -4.89 7.37 -2.08
C ASP A 56 -5.72 8.44 -1.33
N PRO A 57 -5.39 9.74 -1.47
CA PRO A 57 -6.07 10.79 -0.73
C PRO A 57 -7.58 10.81 -0.92
N ILE A 58 -8.07 10.53 -2.13
CA ILE A 58 -9.51 10.56 -2.46
C ILE A 58 -10.22 9.37 -1.80
N ALA A 59 -9.64 8.18 -1.91
CA ALA A 59 -10.16 6.97 -1.31
C ALA A 59 -10.16 7.07 0.23
N TYR A 60 -9.08 7.57 0.82
CA TYR A 60 -9.00 7.75 2.27
C TYR A 60 -10.04 8.77 2.74
N GLN A 61 -10.18 9.89 2.05
CA GLN A 61 -11.18 10.91 2.37
C GLN A 61 -12.59 10.35 2.32
N THR A 62 -12.92 9.64 1.26
CA THR A 62 -14.24 9.01 1.07
C THR A 62 -14.55 8.02 2.18
N TYR A 63 -13.58 7.20 2.57
CA TYR A 63 -13.73 6.23 3.66
C TYR A 63 -13.96 6.90 5.02
N HIS A 64 -13.34 8.06 5.28
CA HIS A 64 -13.38 8.77 6.56
C HIS A 64 -14.42 9.89 6.64
N GLY A 65 -15.48 9.82 5.83
CA GLY A 65 -16.62 10.74 5.92
C GLY A 65 -16.57 11.94 4.98
N GLY A 66 -15.70 11.91 3.97
CA GLY A 66 -15.70 12.85 2.84
C GLY A 66 -15.11 14.23 3.11
N GLU A 67 -15.17 15.09 2.09
CA GLU A 67 -14.59 16.44 2.09
C GLU A 67 -15.14 17.37 3.17
N LEU A 68 -16.38 17.15 3.61
CA LEU A 68 -17.03 17.96 4.64
C LEU A 68 -16.53 17.65 6.06
N SER A 69 -15.98 16.45 6.27
CA SER A 69 -15.53 15.99 7.58
C SER A 69 -14.05 16.28 7.78
N ILE A 70 -13.23 15.98 6.78
CA ILE A 70 -11.78 16.08 6.86
C ILE A 70 -11.18 16.73 5.62
N LYS A 71 -10.18 17.57 5.87
CA LYS A 71 -9.30 18.12 4.84
C LYS A 71 -7.98 17.34 4.87
N ILE A 72 -7.59 16.85 3.69
CA ILE A 72 -6.39 16.04 3.50
C ILE A 72 -5.40 16.82 2.65
N GLU A 73 -4.15 16.90 3.11
CA GLU A 73 -3.05 17.46 2.35
C GLU A 73 -1.97 16.39 2.15
N LEU A 74 -1.70 16.03 0.89
CA LEU A 74 -0.69 15.03 0.57
C LEU A 74 0.71 15.62 0.80
N LEU A 75 1.48 15.01 1.69
CA LEU A 75 2.86 15.43 1.98
C LEU A 75 3.85 14.70 1.09
N ARG A 76 3.74 13.37 1.00
CA ARG A 76 4.64 12.51 0.22
C ARG A 76 4.01 11.17 -0.14
N SER A 77 4.59 10.49 -1.12
CA SER A 77 4.26 9.11 -1.45
C SER A 77 5.49 8.35 -1.91
N TRP A 78 5.54 7.05 -1.64
CA TRP A 78 6.62 6.17 -2.08
C TRP A 78 6.10 4.78 -2.44
N MET A 79 6.89 4.04 -3.22
CA MET A 79 6.58 2.67 -3.60
C MET A 79 7.25 1.71 -2.61
N CYS A 80 6.48 0.76 -2.10
CA CYS A 80 6.96 -0.32 -1.26
C CYS A 80 6.96 -1.63 -2.06
N PRO A 81 8.10 -2.33 -2.15
CA PRO A 81 8.12 -3.69 -2.66
C PRO A 81 7.46 -4.63 -1.65
N GLY A 82 6.63 -5.55 -2.13
CA GLY A 82 5.98 -6.58 -1.31
C GLY A 82 4.47 -6.42 -1.16
N TYR A 83 3.92 -7.03 -0.10
CA TYR A 83 2.48 -7.26 0.03
C TYR A 83 1.87 -6.40 1.15
N THR A 84 0.67 -5.85 0.93
CA THR A 84 -0.06 -4.99 1.89
C THR A 84 -0.88 -5.76 2.93
N GLY A 85 -0.98 -7.08 2.82
CA GLY A 85 -1.78 -7.88 3.76
C GLY A 85 -1.05 -8.27 5.04
N LYS A 86 -1.77 -8.98 5.91
CA LYS A 86 -1.29 -9.50 7.21
C LYS A 86 -0.84 -8.43 8.22
N MET A 87 -1.35 -7.20 8.11
CA MET A 87 -1.05 -6.11 9.06
C MET A 87 0.46 -5.86 9.21
N GLN A 88 1.24 -6.08 8.15
CA GLN A 88 2.65 -5.75 8.17
C GLN A 88 2.84 -4.23 8.22
N PRO A 89 3.87 -3.72 8.91
CA PRO A 89 4.19 -2.31 8.90
C PRO A 89 4.55 -1.87 7.47
N HIS A 90 4.20 -0.62 7.13
CA HIS A 90 4.62 -0.02 5.86
C HIS A 90 6.14 0.04 5.76
N CYS A 91 6.66 -0.07 4.53
CA CYS A 91 8.09 0.15 4.32
C CYS A 91 8.49 1.59 4.67
N SER A 92 9.72 1.78 5.16
CA SER A 92 10.26 3.09 5.51
C SER A 92 10.31 4.02 4.29
N ASP A 93 10.10 5.32 4.52
CA ASP A 93 10.30 6.33 3.48
C ASP A 93 11.76 6.31 3.02
N PRO A 94 12.04 6.23 1.69
CA PRO A 94 13.39 6.33 1.14
C PRO A 94 14.18 7.54 1.65
N LEU A 95 13.55 8.69 1.93
CA LEU A 95 14.25 9.88 2.43
C LEU A 95 14.77 9.71 3.85
N THR A 96 14.02 9.02 4.72
CA THR A 96 14.49 8.71 6.08
C THR A 96 15.74 7.84 6.03
N ASN A 97 15.80 6.90 5.10
CA ASN A 97 16.98 6.05 4.90
C ASN A 97 18.18 6.85 4.38
N ALA A 98 17.96 7.81 3.47
CA ALA A 98 19.02 8.67 2.94
C ALA A 98 19.60 9.62 4.00
N GLU A 99 18.76 10.16 4.87
CA GLU A 99 19.19 11.04 5.97
C GLU A 99 19.99 10.29 7.04
N GLN A 100 19.63 9.04 7.34
CA GLN A 100 20.43 8.16 8.19
C GLN A 100 21.82 7.88 7.62
N ILE A 101 21.93 7.67 6.31
CA ILE A 101 23.24 7.45 5.65
C ILE A 101 24.12 8.70 5.78
N ASN A 102 23.56 9.90 5.57
CA ASN A 102 24.31 11.16 5.67
C ASN A 102 24.80 11.45 7.10
N ASN A 103 23.98 11.12 8.11
CA ASN A 103 24.31 11.35 9.52
C ASN A 103 25.25 10.30 10.12
N THR A 104 25.46 9.17 9.44
CA THR A 104 26.42 8.13 9.88
C THR A 104 27.81 8.34 9.27
N SER A 105 27.94 9.18 8.25
CA SER A 105 29.22 9.57 7.63
C SER A 105 29.89 10.79 8.28
N ILE A 106 29.30 11.37 9.33
CA ILE A 106 29.87 12.50 10.07
C ILE A 106 29.82 12.16 11.58
N GLY A 107 30.62 11.18 11.98
CA GLY A 107 31.05 11.02 13.37
C GLY A 107 32.54 11.39 13.46
N PRO A 108 32.97 12.14 14.50
CA PRO A 108 34.33 12.67 14.64
C PRO A 108 35.43 11.60 14.70
#